data_AF-A0A016UNA7-F1
#
_entry.id   AF-A0A016UNA7-F1
#
_cell.length_a   1.000
_cell.length_b   1.000
_cell.length_c   1.000
_cell.angle_alpha   90.00
_cell.angle_beta   90.00
_cell.angle_gamma   90.00
#
_symmetry.space_group_name_H-M   'P 1'
#
loop_
_entity.id
_entity.type
_entity.pdbx_description
1 polymer ?
#
loop_
_entity_poly.entity_id
_entity_poly.type
_entity_poly.pdbx_seq_one_letter_code
_entity_poly.pdbx_strand_id
1 'polypeptide(L)'
;MKILSLSCVLFLICRPVLSKKGEAWRDDYVRWCLYPHSDEYEDYFCVNYVWNYVRINVEILSFEPVILVYRDFLPRRKVDAFLADIKEKRKDEPKRTFPTDGSPLKFYPAETTMEHKEGRGAALVYEQIATMIPAIDFTVSEPWQILSYESGDDHPPRYDFIEGAKDEMTKKYGNRFATVMVMLKKADAMGRK
;
A
#
# COMPACT_ATOMS: atom_id res chain seq x y z
N MET A 1 12.35 -8.31 -14.62
CA MET A 1 10.95 -7.90 -14.85
C MET A 1 10.49 -7.21 -13.57
N LYS A 2 9.93 -5.99 -13.58
CA LYS A 2 9.71 -5.18 -12.36
C LYS A 2 8.23 -4.81 -12.19
N ILE A 3 7.58 -5.31 -11.14
CA ILE A 3 6.27 -4.84 -10.67
C ILE A 3 6.54 -3.71 -9.69
N LEU A 4 5.90 -2.56 -9.84
CA LEU A 4 6.01 -1.47 -8.89
C LEU A 4 4.68 -1.35 -8.13
N SER A 5 4.66 -1.83 -6.88
CA SER A 5 3.57 -1.52 -5.95
C SER A 5 4.05 -0.43 -5.01
N LEU A 6 3.18 0.53 -4.77
CA LEU A 6 3.45 1.64 -3.89
C LEU A 6 2.53 1.52 -2.69
N SER A 7 3.09 1.56 -1.49
CA SER A 7 2.33 1.60 -0.25
C SER A 7 2.52 2.98 0.38
N CYS A 8 1.42 3.64 0.71
CA CYS A 8 1.42 4.76 1.64
C CYS A 8 0.63 4.33 2.87
N VAL A 9 1.30 4.37 4.01
CA VAL A 9 0.73 3.90 5.27
C VAL A 9 0.29 5.10 6.09
N LEU A 10 -0.90 5.01 6.66
CA LEU A 10 -1.60 6.15 7.26
C LEU A 10 -1.81 5.97 8.75
N PHE A 11 -1.65 7.08 9.48
CA PHE A 11 -2.07 7.24 10.87
C PHE A 11 -3.41 7.97 10.91
N LEU A 12 -4.41 7.51 11.67
CA LEU A 12 -5.64 8.27 11.92
C LEU A 12 -5.71 8.61 13.40
N ILE A 13 -6.16 9.83 13.67
CA ILE A 13 -6.62 10.23 15.00
C ILE A 13 -8.05 9.70 15.20
N CYS A 14 -8.18 8.38 15.35
CA CYS A 14 -9.28 7.80 16.10
C CYS A 14 -8.61 7.14 17.28
N ARG A 15 -8.88 7.54 18.53
CA ARG A 15 -8.38 6.81 19.71
C ARG A 15 -8.97 5.40 19.66
N PRO A 16 -8.25 4.37 19.20
CA PRO A 16 -8.76 3.03 19.36
C PRO A 16 -8.47 2.68 20.81
N VAL A 17 -9.40 2.03 21.48
CA VAL A 17 -9.07 1.32 22.72
C VAL A 17 -8.18 0.15 22.29
N LEU A 18 -6.88 0.42 22.14
CA LEU A 18 -5.89 -0.60 21.77
C LEU A 18 -5.77 -1.56 22.95
N SER A 19 -6.25 -2.80 22.73
CA SER A 19 -5.92 -3.96 23.55
C SER A 19 -4.40 -4.03 23.69
N LYS A 20 -3.91 -4.17 24.93
CA LYS A 20 -2.46 -4.15 25.27
C LYS A 20 -1.69 -5.38 24.77
N LYS A 21 -2.32 -6.30 24.07
CA LYS A 21 -1.67 -7.47 23.47
C LYS A 21 -1.76 -7.37 21.96
N GLY A 22 -0.62 -7.55 21.28
CA GLY A 22 -0.62 -7.88 19.87
C GLY A 22 -1.40 -9.18 19.72
N GLU A 23 -2.65 -9.07 19.29
CA GLU A 23 -3.45 -10.23 18.92
C GLU A 23 -2.84 -10.78 17.64
N ALA A 24 -2.43 -12.04 17.69
CA ALA A 24 -2.00 -12.76 16.50
C ALA A 24 -3.15 -12.79 15.48
N TRP A 25 -2.81 -12.99 14.20
CA TRP A 25 -3.84 -13.19 13.18
C TRP A 25 -4.75 -14.31 13.65
N ARG A 26 -6.06 -14.03 13.65
CA ARG A 26 -7.02 -15.12 13.82
C ARG A 26 -6.71 -16.15 12.73
N ASP A 27 -6.76 -17.43 13.09
CA ASP A 27 -6.34 -18.52 12.20
C ASP A 27 -7.15 -18.56 10.90
N ASP A 28 -8.38 -18.02 10.92
CA ASP A 28 -9.24 -17.84 9.75
C ASP A 28 -8.65 -16.81 8.77
N TYR A 29 -8.16 -15.65 9.22
CA TYR A 29 -7.53 -14.65 8.35
C TYR A 29 -6.27 -15.17 7.67
N VAL A 30 -5.41 -15.89 8.40
CA VAL A 30 -4.21 -16.52 7.80
C VAL A 30 -4.64 -17.54 6.75
N ARG A 31 -5.67 -18.33 7.05
CA ARG A 31 -6.24 -19.28 6.10
C ARG A 31 -6.84 -18.58 4.88
N TRP A 32 -7.51 -17.44 5.03
CA TRP A 32 -8.08 -16.66 3.92
C TRP A 32 -7.00 -16.06 3.01
N CYS A 33 -5.83 -15.72 3.56
CA CYS A 33 -4.66 -15.34 2.76
C CYS A 33 -4.11 -16.49 1.92
N LEU A 34 -4.06 -17.71 2.48
CA LEU A 34 -3.53 -18.90 1.80
C LEU A 34 -4.53 -19.54 0.84
N TYR A 35 -5.82 -19.48 1.20
CA TYR A 35 -6.95 -20.03 0.47
C TYR A 35 -8.01 -18.95 0.45
N PRO A 36 -8.10 -18.15 -0.64
CA PRO A 36 -9.05 -17.06 -0.75
C PRO A 36 -10.45 -17.57 -0.38
N HIS A 37 -10.95 -17.11 0.76
CA HIS A 37 -12.32 -17.36 1.12
C HIS A 37 -13.13 -16.41 0.26
N SER A 38 -13.82 -16.94 -0.75
CA SER A 38 -15.02 -16.25 -1.20
C SER A 38 -15.99 -16.40 -0.06
N ASP A 39 -16.18 -15.33 0.71
CA ASP A 39 -17.38 -15.22 1.50
C ASP A 39 -18.53 -15.56 0.54
N GLU A 40 -19.30 -16.62 0.82
CA GLU A 40 -20.55 -16.92 0.10
C GLU A 40 -21.63 -15.85 0.38
N TYR A 41 -21.22 -14.65 0.80
CA TYR A 41 -22.06 -13.48 0.91
C TYR A 41 -22.16 -12.86 -0.48
N GLU A 42 -23.39 -12.63 -0.93
CA GLU A 42 -23.77 -11.98 -2.20
C GLU A 42 -23.26 -10.52 -2.35
N ASP A 43 -22.36 -10.05 -1.47
CA ASP A 43 -22.06 -8.64 -1.26
C ASP A 43 -20.70 -8.17 -1.83
N TYR A 44 -20.10 -8.89 -2.78
CA TYR A 44 -19.06 -8.32 -3.65
C TYR A 44 -19.72 -7.46 -4.73
N PHE A 45 -20.12 -6.24 -4.38
CA PHE A 45 -20.76 -5.33 -5.33
C PHE A 45 -19.87 -4.13 -5.66
N CYS A 46 -19.97 -3.72 -6.93
CA CYS A 46 -19.34 -2.50 -7.41
C CYS A 46 -20.24 -1.32 -7.07
N VAL A 47 -19.73 -0.39 -6.27
CA VAL A 47 -20.37 0.91 -6.04
C VAL A 47 -19.71 1.98 -6.89
N ASN A 48 -20.47 3.00 -7.23
CA ASN A 48 -19.89 4.23 -7.73
C ASN A 48 -20.51 5.42 -7.01
N TYR A 49 -19.69 6.43 -6.74
CA TYR A 49 -20.14 7.69 -6.18
C TYR A 49 -19.53 8.84 -6.98
N VAL A 50 -20.15 10.01 -6.91
CA VAL A 50 -19.64 11.23 -7.53
C VAL A 50 -19.03 12.10 -6.44
N TRP A 51 -17.78 12.49 -6.64
CA TRP A 51 -17.06 13.38 -5.75
C TRP A 51 -16.34 14.44 -6.58
N ASN A 52 -16.54 15.72 -6.26
CA ASN A 52 -16.00 16.84 -7.04
C ASN A 52 -16.22 16.69 -8.56
N TYR A 53 -17.44 16.31 -8.95
CA TYR A 53 -17.83 16.08 -10.35
C TYR A 53 -17.07 14.94 -11.06
N VAL A 54 -16.32 14.11 -10.32
CA VAL A 54 -15.64 12.93 -10.82
C VAL A 54 -16.36 11.68 -10.32
N ARG A 55 -16.63 10.74 -11.23
CA ARG A 55 -17.14 9.43 -10.87
C ARG A 55 -16.01 8.57 -10.33
N ILE A 56 -16.20 8.02 -9.13
CA ILE A 56 -15.26 7.11 -8.49
C ILE A 56 -15.91 5.73 -8.44
N ASN A 57 -15.19 4.74 -8.96
CA ASN A 57 -15.62 3.34 -8.97
C ASN A 57 -14.90 2.58 -7.86
N VAL A 58 -15.65 1.95 -6.97
CA VAL A 58 -15.12 1.20 -5.84
C VAL A 58 -15.70 -0.20 -5.85
N GLU A 59 -14.84 -1.18 -5.72
CA GLU A 59 -15.20 -2.57 -5.52
C GLU A 59 -14.90 -2.93 -4.07
N ILE A 60 -15.90 -3.46 -3.38
CA ILE A 60 -15.79 -3.87 -1.99
C ILE A 60 -15.42 -5.35 -1.98
N LEU A 61 -14.24 -5.68 -1.46
CA LEU A 61 -13.73 -7.05 -1.39
C LEU A 61 -13.88 -7.70 -0.02
N SER A 62 -14.08 -6.93 1.04
CA SER A 62 -14.45 -7.43 2.36
C SER A 62 -14.85 -6.26 3.26
N PHE A 63 -15.71 -6.52 4.25
CA PHE A 63 -16.05 -5.59 5.32
C PHE A 63 -15.30 -5.89 6.62
N GLU A 64 -14.81 -7.11 6.82
CA GLU A 64 -14.06 -7.52 8.00
C GLU A 64 -12.87 -8.42 7.61
N PRO A 65 -11.66 -7.85 7.44
CA PRO A 65 -11.33 -6.43 7.49
C PRO A 65 -11.86 -5.66 6.25
N VAL A 66 -12.01 -4.34 6.36
CA VAL A 66 -12.43 -3.51 5.22
C VAL A 66 -11.35 -3.54 4.13
N ILE A 67 -11.69 -4.09 2.96
CA ILE A 67 -10.82 -4.12 1.77
C ILE A 67 -11.58 -3.49 0.60
N LEU A 68 -11.04 -2.37 0.10
CA LEU A 68 -11.64 -1.59 -0.98
C LEU A 68 -10.65 -1.49 -2.16
N VAL A 69 -11.17 -1.65 -3.37
CA VAL A 69 -10.41 -1.45 -4.61
C VAL A 69 -10.99 -0.29 -5.40
N TYR A 70 -10.23 0.80 -5.51
CA TYR A 70 -10.58 1.93 -6.36
C TYR A 70 -10.15 1.64 -7.81
N ARG A 71 -11.12 1.43 -8.70
CA ARG A 71 -10.89 1.10 -10.11
C ARG A 71 -10.76 2.37 -10.95
N ASP A 72 -9.81 2.37 -11.89
CA ASP A 72 -9.50 3.50 -12.79
C ASP A 72 -9.25 4.83 -12.07
N PHE A 73 -8.75 4.75 -10.84
CA PHE A 73 -8.65 5.88 -9.91
C PHE A 73 -7.58 6.90 -10.31
N LEU A 74 -6.45 6.41 -10.82
CA LEU A 74 -5.33 7.23 -11.26
C LEU A 74 -5.25 7.22 -12.79
N PRO A 75 -5.35 8.38 -13.45
CA PRO A 75 -5.09 8.50 -14.88
C PRO A 75 -3.68 8.01 -15.21
N ARG A 76 -3.54 7.24 -16.30
CA ARG A 76 -2.27 6.65 -16.73
C ARG A 76 -1.14 7.68 -16.84
N ARG A 77 -1.43 8.88 -17.37
CA ARG A 77 -0.48 10.00 -17.44
C ARG A 77 0.15 10.41 -16.10
N LYS A 78 -0.61 10.33 -15.00
CA LYS A 78 -0.11 10.67 -13.66
C LYS A 78 0.78 9.55 -13.12
N VAL A 79 0.39 8.30 -13.38
CA VAL A 79 1.20 7.12 -13.05
C VAL A 79 2.53 7.14 -13.80
N ASP A 80 2.52 7.43 -15.10
CA ASP A 80 3.74 7.47 -15.90
C ASP A 80 4.67 8.63 -15.48
N ALA A 81 4.11 9.78 -15.10
CA ALA A 81 4.89 10.88 -14.52
C ALA A 81 5.54 10.48 -13.19
N PHE A 82 4.82 9.76 -12.32
CA PHE A 82 5.39 9.29 -11.06
C PHE A 82 6.47 8.22 -11.30
N LEU A 83 6.27 7.31 -12.25
CA LEU A 83 7.29 6.35 -12.66
C LEU A 83 8.57 7.04 -13.16
N ALA A 84 8.45 8.20 -13.80
CA ALA A 84 9.61 9.00 -14.20
C ALA A 84 10.36 9.58 -12.98
N ASP A 85 9.65 10.13 -12.00
CA ASP A 85 10.26 10.62 -10.75
C ASP A 85 10.99 9.50 -9.99
N ILE A 86 10.36 8.32 -9.89
CA ILE A 86 10.95 7.14 -9.26
C ILE A 86 12.24 6.72 -9.98
N LYS A 87 12.22 6.75 -11.32
CA LYS A 87 13.40 6.43 -12.12
C LYS A 87 14.53 7.43 -11.88
N GLU A 88 14.21 8.71 -11.71
CA GLU A 88 15.20 9.74 -11.37
C GLU A 88 15.79 9.49 -9.99
N LYS A 89 14.94 9.34 -8.97
CA LYS A 89 15.34 9.06 -7.58
C LYS A 89 16.30 7.87 -7.47
N ARG A 90 16.00 6.78 -8.19
CA ARG A 90 16.79 5.55 -8.17
C ARG A 90 18.16 5.65 -8.81
N LYS A 91 18.47 6.72 -9.56
CA LYS A 91 19.84 6.93 -10.09
C LYS A 91 20.82 7.24 -8.98
N ASP A 92 20.36 7.95 -7.95
CA ASP A 92 21.15 8.43 -6.83
C ASP A 92 21.17 7.45 -5.66
N GLU A 93 20.25 6.47 -5.65
CA GLU A 93 20.19 5.45 -4.60
C GLU A 93 21.31 4.41 -4.75
N PRO A 94 22.03 4.08 -3.66
CA PRO A 94 22.99 3.00 -3.68
C PRO A 94 22.28 1.70 -4.04
N LYS A 95 22.78 1.01 -5.07
CA LYS A 95 22.25 -0.31 -5.44
C LYS A 95 22.43 -1.26 -4.26
N ARG A 96 21.33 -1.86 -3.78
CA ARG A 96 21.39 -2.91 -2.76
C ARG A 96 22.30 -4.03 -3.26
N THR A 97 23.45 -4.23 -2.61
CA THR A 97 24.30 -5.40 -2.81
C THR A 97 23.78 -6.53 -1.93
N PHE A 98 23.21 -7.55 -2.55
CA PHE A 98 22.80 -8.75 -1.82
C PHE A 98 24.05 -9.53 -1.39
N PRO A 99 24.10 -10.05 -0.16
CA PRO A 99 25.15 -10.97 0.25
C PRO A 99 25.19 -12.18 -0.70
N THR A 100 26.36 -12.51 -1.23
CA THR A 100 26.59 -13.66 -2.11
C THR A 100 26.61 -15.01 -1.38
N ASP A 101 26.38 -15.00 -0.06
CA ASP A 101 26.48 -16.15 0.85
C ASP A 101 25.26 -17.07 0.84
N GLY A 102 24.27 -16.83 -0.03
CA GLY A 102 23.05 -17.64 -0.10
C GLY A 102 22.03 -17.32 0.99
N SER A 103 22.19 -16.22 1.72
CA SER A 103 21.20 -15.74 2.69
C SER A 103 19.84 -15.41 2.03
N PRO A 104 18.72 -15.60 2.76
CA PRO A 104 17.34 -15.49 2.24
C PRO A 104 16.89 -14.08 1.84
N LEU A 105 17.79 -13.09 1.80
CA LEU A 105 17.49 -11.75 1.31
C LEU A 105 17.11 -11.71 -0.19
N LYS A 106 17.32 -12.82 -0.92
CA LYS A 106 16.94 -12.99 -2.34
C LYS A 106 15.44 -12.87 -2.64
N PHE A 107 14.59 -12.80 -1.62
CA PHE A 107 13.13 -12.77 -1.81
C PHE A 107 12.51 -11.40 -1.54
N TYR A 108 13.23 -10.40 -1.04
CA TYR A 108 12.61 -9.10 -0.70
C TYR A 108 12.64 -8.12 -1.88
N PRO A 109 11.54 -7.38 -2.13
CA PRO A 109 11.50 -6.39 -3.20
C PRO A 109 12.48 -5.23 -2.95
N ALA A 110 12.94 -4.63 -4.05
CA ALA A 110 13.72 -3.40 -3.96
C ALA A 110 12.82 -2.24 -3.52
N GLU A 111 13.24 -1.53 -2.48
CA GLU A 111 12.46 -0.47 -1.84
C GLU A 111 13.14 0.89 -2.04
N THR A 112 12.32 1.88 -2.37
CA THR A 112 12.70 3.30 -2.52
C THR A 112 11.70 4.11 -1.70
N THR A 113 12.17 5.09 -0.94
CA THR A 113 11.29 6.01 -0.19
C THR A 113 11.31 7.38 -0.82
N MET A 114 10.14 8.02 -0.96
CA MET A 114 10.01 9.38 -1.50
C MET A 114 9.01 10.20 -0.71
N GLU A 115 9.31 11.48 -0.47
CA GLU A 115 8.32 12.39 0.12
C GLU A 115 7.11 12.56 -0.81
N HIS A 116 5.93 12.87 -0.25
CA HIS A 116 4.68 12.91 -1.03
C HIS A 116 4.73 13.80 -2.27
N LYS A 117 5.49 14.89 -2.17
CA LYS A 117 5.66 15.91 -3.21
C LYS A 117 7.10 16.09 -3.66
N GLU A 118 7.95 15.06 -3.48
CA GLU A 118 9.36 15.12 -3.88
C GLU A 118 9.54 15.33 -5.39
N GLY A 119 8.65 14.71 -6.18
CA GLY A 119 8.60 14.86 -7.63
C GLY A 119 7.23 15.35 -8.12
N ARG A 120 7.18 15.87 -9.35
CA ARG A 120 5.94 16.40 -9.93
C ARG A 120 4.89 15.31 -10.11
N GLY A 121 5.29 14.13 -10.59
CA GLY A 121 4.42 12.96 -10.71
C GLY A 121 3.97 12.43 -9.36
N ALA A 122 4.88 12.35 -8.37
CA ALA A 122 4.56 11.97 -7.00
C ALA A 122 3.47 12.89 -6.39
N ALA A 123 3.65 14.21 -6.55
CA ALA A 123 2.68 15.21 -6.09
C ALA A 123 1.31 15.05 -6.77
N LEU A 124 1.28 14.86 -8.10
CA LEU A 124 0.04 14.70 -8.86
C LEU A 124 -0.78 13.46 -8.45
N VAL A 125 -0.09 12.38 -8.07
CA VAL A 125 -0.71 11.16 -7.55
C VAL A 125 -1.19 11.38 -6.11
N TYR A 126 -0.36 11.94 -5.24
CA TYR A 126 -0.74 12.27 -3.87
C TYR A 126 -1.99 13.15 -3.81
N GLU A 127 -2.01 14.25 -4.57
CA GLU A 127 -3.12 15.20 -4.58
C GLU A 127 -4.41 14.57 -5.13
N GLN A 128 -4.31 13.68 -6.12
CA GLN A 128 -5.47 12.93 -6.62
C GLN A 128 -6.08 12.08 -5.51
N ILE A 129 -5.25 11.29 -4.82
CA ILE A 129 -5.71 10.36 -3.79
C ILE A 129 -6.28 11.12 -2.60
N ALA A 130 -5.54 12.10 -2.08
CA ALA A 130 -5.97 12.92 -0.95
C ALA A 130 -7.25 13.71 -1.23
N THR A 131 -7.48 14.14 -2.48
CA THR A 131 -8.71 14.84 -2.86
C THR A 131 -9.89 13.90 -2.98
N MET A 132 -9.68 12.67 -3.46
CA MET A 132 -10.76 11.76 -3.87
C MET A 132 -11.18 10.73 -2.79
N ILE A 133 -10.36 10.55 -1.76
CA ILE A 133 -10.68 9.73 -0.59
C ILE A 133 -10.84 10.63 0.64
N PRO A 134 -11.97 11.35 0.78
CA PRO A 134 -12.14 12.37 1.81
C PRO A 134 -12.22 11.81 3.24
N ALA A 135 -12.46 10.51 3.40
CA ALA A 135 -12.55 9.86 4.70
C ALA A 135 -11.17 9.68 5.38
N ILE A 136 -10.07 9.97 4.67
CA ILE A 136 -8.71 9.72 5.13
C ILE A 136 -7.91 11.02 5.10
N ASP A 137 -7.27 11.36 6.23
CA ASP A 137 -6.32 12.46 6.30
C ASP A 137 -4.92 12.01 5.89
N PHE A 138 -4.53 12.30 4.65
CA PHE A 138 -3.20 11.97 4.13
C PHE A 138 -2.10 12.91 4.61
N THR A 139 -2.40 13.98 5.35
CA THR A 139 -1.37 14.91 5.83
C THR A 139 -0.50 14.33 6.96
N VAL A 140 -1.02 13.30 7.63
CA VAL A 140 -0.33 12.53 8.68
C VAL A 140 0.16 11.18 8.18
N SER A 141 0.15 10.94 6.86
CA SER A 141 0.65 9.70 6.27
C SER A 141 2.17 9.64 6.21
N GLU A 142 2.71 8.44 6.23
CA GLU A 142 4.13 8.21 5.97
C GLU A 142 4.50 8.51 4.51
N PRO A 143 5.77 8.83 4.22
CA PRO A 143 6.25 9.00 2.86
C PRO A 143 5.91 7.79 1.96
N TRP A 144 5.99 8.00 0.65
CA TRP A 144 5.80 6.93 -0.32
C TRP A 144 6.82 5.80 -0.10
N GLN A 145 6.33 4.58 0.12
CA GLN A 145 7.15 3.37 0.09
C GLN A 145 6.95 2.67 -1.26
N ILE A 146 7.93 2.81 -2.16
CA ILE A 146 7.91 2.22 -3.50
C ILE A 146 8.59 0.85 -3.47
N LEU A 147 7.83 -0.21 -3.71
CA LEU A 147 8.31 -1.58 -3.79
C LEU A 147 8.39 -2.05 -5.25
N SER A 148 9.55 -2.57 -5.64
CA SER A 148 9.82 -3.12 -6.96
C SER A 148 10.11 -4.61 -6.87
N TYR A 149 9.19 -5.44 -7.32
CA TYR A 149 9.31 -6.90 -7.30
C TYR A 149 9.89 -7.41 -8.61
N GLU A 150 10.92 -8.24 -8.50
CA GLU A 150 11.40 -9.09 -9.57
C GLU A 150 10.84 -10.51 -9.48
N SER A 151 11.12 -11.33 -10.49
CA SER A 151 10.60 -12.69 -10.54
C SER A 151 11.17 -13.52 -9.39
N GLY A 152 10.29 -14.00 -8.52
CA GLY A 152 10.68 -14.76 -7.33
C GLY A 152 10.78 -13.91 -6.06
N ASP A 153 10.69 -12.58 -6.15
CA ASP A 153 10.52 -11.74 -4.97
C ASP A 153 9.11 -11.92 -4.41
N ASP A 154 8.99 -11.76 -3.11
CA ASP A 154 7.75 -11.82 -2.35
C ASP A 154 7.81 -10.85 -1.17
N HIS A 155 6.63 -10.43 -0.70
CA HIS A 155 6.51 -9.72 0.56
C HIS A 155 5.69 -10.58 1.51
N PRO A 156 6.31 -11.23 2.52
CA PRO A 156 5.61 -12.18 3.37
C PRO A 156 4.44 -11.49 4.10
N PRO A 157 3.32 -12.20 4.33
CA PRO A 157 2.17 -11.68 5.05
C PRO A 157 2.57 -11.14 6.42
N ARG A 158 2.15 -9.91 6.73
CA ARG A 158 2.45 -9.22 7.98
C ARG A 158 1.39 -8.16 8.25
N TYR A 159 1.38 -7.72 9.50
CA TYR A 159 0.66 -6.52 9.87
C TYR A 159 1.42 -5.27 9.48
N ASP A 160 0.67 -4.25 9.06
CA ASP A 160 1.23 -2.92 8.82
C ASP A 160 1.28 -2.07 10.09
N PHE A 161 0.52 -2.40 11.14
CA PHE A 161 0.61 -1.70 12.42
C PHE A 161 1.99 -1.88 13.07
N ILE A 162 2.42 -0.87 13.81
CA ILE A 162 3.71 -0.85 14.49
C ILE A 162 3.57 -1.50 15.87
N GLU A 163 4.32 -2.56 16.11
CA GLU A 163 4.43 -3.15 17.43
C GLU A 163 5.39 -2.35 18.32
N GLY A 164 4.95 -2.03 19.54
CA GLY A 164 5.76 -1.31 20.52
C GLY A 164 6.02 0.14 20.11
N ALA A 165 5.00 1.00 20.27
CA ALA A 165 4.98 2.43 19.97
C ALA A 165 6.15 3.23 20.60
N LYS A 166 7.30 3.21 19.93
CA LYS A 166 8.53 3.88 20.39
C LYS A 166 8.90 5.07 19.52
N ASP A 167 8.51 5.07 18.25
CA ASP A 167 8.79 6.16 17.32
C ASP A 167 7.92 7.40 17.58
N GLU A 168 8.41 8.56 17.16
CA GLU A 168 7.77 9.85 17.43
C GLU A 168 6.43 10.02 16.71
N MET A 169 6.31 9.48 15.49
CA MET A 169 5.08 9.55 14.71
C MET A 169 3.96 8.77 15.40
N THR A 170 4.24 7.56 15.85
CA THR A 170 3.25 6.74 16.57
C THR A 170 2.80 7.37 17.87
N LYS A 171 3.73 8.02 18.60
CA LYS A 171 3.41 8.76 19.83
C LYS A 171 2.55 9.99 19.57
N LYS A 172 2.78 10.68 18.45
CA LYS A 172 2.08 11.93 18.10
C LYS A 172 0.71 11.69 17.48
N TYR A 173 0.60 10.73 16.56
CA TYR A 173 -0.58 10.53 15.72
C TYR A 173 -1.32 9.20 15.95
N GLY A 174 -0.80 8.31 16.80
CA GLY A 174 -1.37 6.98 17.03
C GLY A 174 -0.72 5.93 16.14
N ASN A 175 -1.23 4.70 16.11
CA ASN A 175 -0.70 3.64 15.25
C ASN A 175 -1.27 3.71 13.83
N ARG A 176 -0.62 3.03 12.88
CA ARG A 176 -1.12 2.91 11.51
C ARG A 176 -2.46 2.20 11.54
N PHE A 177 -3.46 2.79 10.89
CA PHE A 177 -4.83 2.25 10.89
C PHE A 177 -5.25 1.71 9.51
N ALA A 178 -4.62 2.20 8.44
CA ALA A 178 -4.91 1.81 7.07
C ALA A 178 -3.67 1.92 6.19
N THR A 179 -3.67 1.12 5.13
CA THR A 179 -2.66 1.14 4.08
C THR A 179 -3.34 1.40 2.76
N VAL A 180 -2.88 2.40 2.02
CA VAL A 180 -3.33 2.66 0.65
C VAL A 180 -2.24 2.17 -0.29
N MET A 181 -2.58 1.14 -1.08
CA MET A 181 -1.71 0.58 -2.09
C MET A 181 -2.09 1.06 -3.48
N VAL A 182 -1.10 1.52 -4.23
CA VAL A 182 -1.24 1.94 -5.62
C VAL A 182 -0.42 1.02 -6.52
N MET A 183 -1.09 0.39 -7.48
CA MET A 183 -0.42 -0.40 -8.50
C MET A 183 0.06 0.51 -9.63
N LEU A 184 1.37 0.73 -9.73
CA LEU A 184 1.97 1.59 -10.76
C LEU A 184 2.20 0.84 -12.08
N LYS A 185 2.44 -0.47 -11.98
CA LYS A 185 2.59 -1.36 -13.13
C LYS A 185 1.92 -2.70 -12.87
N LYS A 186 1.11 -3.14 -13.83
CA LYS A 186 0.49 -4.47 -13.81
C LYS A 186 1.57 -5.55 -13.92
N ALA A 187 1.40 -6.63 -13.16
CA ALA A 187 2.22 -7.83 -13.27
C ALA A 187 1.85 -8.63 -14.53
N ASP A 188 2.87 -9.13 -15.25
CA ASP A 188 2.67 -9.99 -16.42
C ASP A 188 2.32 -11.44 -16.02
N ALA A 189 2.67 -11.85 -14.79
CA ALA A 189 2.35 -13.12 -14.18
C ALA A 189 2.16 -12.95 -12.66
N MET A 190 1.42 -13.85 -12.01
CA MET A 190 1.25 -13.84 -10.56
C MET A 190 2.59 -14.11 -9.84
N GLY A 191 2.72 -13.60 -8.61
CA GLY A 191 3.74 -14.07 -7.65
C GLY A 191 3.61 -15.58 -7.44
N ARG A 192 4.66 -16.24 -6.97
CA ARG A 192 4.69 -17.72 -6.83
C ARG A 192 3.42 -18.22 -6.10
N LYS A 193 2.80 -19.26 -6.67
CA LYS A 193 1.71 -20.03 -6.04
C LYS A 193 2.20 -20.76 -4.80
#